data_AF-A0A8H7VGV1-F1
#
_entry.id   AF-A0A8H7VGV1-F1
#
_cell.length_a   1.000
_cell.length_b   1.000
_cell.length_c   1.000
_cell.angle_alpha   90.00
_cell.angle_beta   90.00
_cell.angle_gamma   90.00
#
_symmetry.space_group_name_H-M   'P 1'
#
loop_
_entity.id
_entity.type
_entity.pdbx_description
1 polymer ?
#
loop_
_entity_poly.entity_id
_entity_poly.type
_entity_poly.pdbx_seq_one_letter_code
_entity_poly.pdbx_strand_id
1 'polypeptide(L)'
;MVVHHSESMVAENVPSISPQHLQDPASGSSETLHYELYSNIQTVNEVWREWSVGFAEHLPAVSELENKWKAAWRPTTTMRQCFSRRLLIVKAVKAIAEQKRELEGSEIHAAQLLNEYRSSKSLSLNQLILDLKTTNPASLIALNVTKTFK
;
A
#
# COMPACT_ATOMS: atom_id res chain seq x y z
N MET A 1 56.56 52.18 8.51
CA MET A 1 56.40 52.17 9.98
C MET A 1 54.96 52.57 10.29
N VAL A 2 54.05 51.60 10.18
CA VAL A 2 53.26 50.99 11.27
C VAL A 2 52.49 52.00 12.11
N VAL A 3 51.19 52.12 11.80
CA VAL A 3 50.15 52.79 12.58
C VAL A 3 49.76 51.91 13.76
N HIS A 4 49.81 52.47 14.98
CA HIS A 4 49.15 51.91 16.17
C HIS A 4 47.86 52.69 16.39
N HIS A 5 46.72 52.00 16.36
CA HIS A 5 45.49 52.43 17.03
C HIS A 5 44.85 51.21 17.69
N SER A 6 44.57 51.38 18.97
CA SER A 6 44.01 50.39 19.89
C SER A 6 42.48 50.37 19.83
N GLU A 7 41.94 49.19 20.12
CA GLU A 7 40.54 48.76 20.17
C GLU A 7 39.52 49.69 20.84
N SER A 8 38.28 49.68 20.31
CA SER A 8 37.08 49.37 21.10
C SER A 8 35.90 49.07 20.18
N MET A 9 35.41 47.83 20.17
CA MET A 9 34.09 47.50 19.63
C MET A 9 33.31 46.66 20.64
N VAL A 10 32.09 47.14 20.86
CA VAL A 10 31.02 46.58 21.67
C VAL A 10 30.46 45.30 21.06
N ALA A 11 29.95 44.45 21.97
CA ALA A 11 28.85 43.48 21.85
C ALA A 11 28.81 42.55 20.61
N GLU A 12 28.76 41.23 20.84
CA GLU A 12 27.52 40.45 20.68
C GLU A 12 27.76 39.02 21.20
N ASN A 13 26.92 38.61 22.16
CA ASN A 13 26.84 37.26 22.67
C ASN A 13 26.09 36.39 21.64
N VAL A 14 26.82 35.68 20.79
CA VAL A 14 26.25 34.74 19.81
C VAL A 14 26.44 33.30 20.32
N PRO A 15 25.37 32.49 20.44
CA PRO A 15 25.52 31.10 20.84
C PRO A 15 26.25 30.29 19.76
N SER A 16 27.21 29.49 20.22
CA SER A 16 28.07 28.58 19.46
C SER A 16 27.31 27.73 18.43
N ILE A 17 27.40 28.09 17.14
CA ILE A 17 27.04 27.21 16.02
C ILE A 17 28.34 26.53 15.59
N SER A 18 28.48 25.25 15.92
CA SER A 18 29.60 24.41 15.47
C SER A 18 29.63 24.31 13.94
N PRO A 19 30.82 24.23 13.32
CA PRO A 19 30.98 24.41 11.88
C PRO A 19 30.33 23.27 11.10
N GLN A 20 29.55 23.63 10.08
CA GLN A 20 29.03 22.72 9.09
C GLN A 20 30.18 22.00 8.39
N HIS A 21 30.35 20.71 8.73
CA HIS A 21 31.16 19.78 7.97
C HIS A 21 30.43 19.52 6.66
N LEU A 22 31.00 20.05 5.58
CA LEU A 22 30.74 19.71 4.18
C LEU A 22 30.47 18.20 4.07
N GLN A 23 29.24 17.82 3.73
CA GLN A 23 28.90 16.43 3.41
C GLN A 23 29.28 16.16 1.96
N ASP A 24 30.34 15.38 1.77
CA ASP A 24 30.66 14.71 0.50
C ASP A 24 29.50 13.81 0.02
N PRO A 25 29.26 13.71 -1.29
CA PRO A 25 28.20 12.89 -1.87
C PRO A 25 28.66 11.43 -2.04
N ALA A 26 28.78 10.68 -0.95
CA ALA A 26 29.06 9.24 -1.03
C ALA A 26 28.66 8.51 0.25
N SER A 27 27.37 8.41 0.53
CA SER A 27 26.87 7.38 1.44
C SER A 27 25.57 6.84 0.90
N GLY A 28 25.69 5.74 0.15
CA GLY A 28 24.55 4.91 -0.22
C GLY A 28 23.96 4.30 1.04
N SER A 29 23.13 5.08 1.75
CA SER A 29 22.15 4.52 2.65
C SER A 29 21.23 3.67 1.80
N SER A 30 21.45 2.36 1.82
CA SER A 30 20.42 1.39 1.49
C SER A 30 19.28 1.63 2.48
N GLU A 31 18.44 2.60 2.17
CA GLU A 31 17.18 2.90 2.83
C GLU A 31 16.31 1.67 2.58
N THR A 32 16.49 0.64 3.42
CA THR A 32 15.67 -0.55 3.40
C THR A 32 14.26 -0.08 3.65
N LEU A 33 13.46 -0.03 2.58
CA LEU A 33 12.03 0.24 2.65
C LEU A 33 11.40 -0.82 3.55
N HIS A 34 11.25 -0.49 4.82
CA HIS A 34 10.50 -1.28 5.78
C HIS A 34 9.01 -1.06 5.48
N TYR A 35 8.53 -1.73 4.44
CA TYR A 35 7.09 -1.84 4.19
C TYR A 35 6.56 -3.10 4.87
N GLU A 36 5.67 -2.93 5.84
CA GLU A 36 4.88 -4.02 6.39
C GLU A 36 3.48 -3.98 5.80
N LEU A 37 3.03 -5.11 5.26
CA LEU A 37 1.64 -5.28 4.83
C LEU A 37 0.73 -5.06 6.04
N TYR A 38 -0.33 -4.26 5.88
CA TYR A 38 -1.23 -3.95 6.99
C TYR A 38 -1.82 -5.26 7.53
N SER A 39 -1.54 -5.61 8.79
CA SER A 39 -1.80 -6.96 9.31
C SER A 39 -3.27 -7.23 9.62
N ASN A 40 -4.05 -6.18 9.89
CA ASN A 40 -5.43 -6.27 10.34
C ASN A 40 -6.46 -6.04 9.22
N ILE A 41 -6.22 -6.60 8.02
CA ILE A 41 -7.19 -6.55 6.93
C ILE A 41 -8.26 -7.63 7.14
N GLN A 42 -9.53 -7.22 7.15
CA GLN A 42 -10.68 -8.10 7.41
C GLN A 42 -11.64 -8.20 6.24
N THR A 43 -11.61 -7.22 5.32
CA THR A 43 -12.56 -7.11 4.21
C THR A 43 -11.88 -7.06 2.85
N VAL A 44 -12.62 -7.42 1.79
CA VAL A 44 -12.15 -7.29 0.41
C VAL A 44 -11.92 -5.82 0.05
N ASN A 45 -12.75 -4.91 0.58
CA ASN A 45 -12.62 -3.48 0.38
C ASN A 45 -11.28 -2.95 0.91
N GLU A 46 -10.84 -3.41 2.09
CA GLU A 46 -9.54 -3.05 2.65
C GLU A 46 -8.38 -3.61 1.83
N VAL A 47 -8.49 -4.84 1.31
CA VAL A 47 -7.48 -5.39 0.37
C VAL A 47 -7.38 -4.53 -0.88
N TRP A 48 -8.52 -4.14 -1.46
CA TRP A 48 -8.53 -3.29 -2.64
C TRP A 48 -7.98 -1.89 -2.36
N ARG A 49 -8.32 -1.30 -1.21
CA ARG A 49 -7.79 -0.01 -0.75
C ARG A 49 -6.28 -0.06 -0.60
N GLU A 50 -5.74 -1.10 0.05
CA GLU A 50 -4.29 -1.30 0.17
C GLU A 50 -3.61 -1.37 -1.20
N TRP A 51 -4.22 -2.09 -2.13
CA TRP A 51 -3.68 -2.27 -3.47
C TRP A 51 -3.66 -0.98 -4.28
N SER A 52 -4.73 -0.19 -4.21
CA SER A 52 -4.98 0.95 -5.10
C SER A 52 -4.51 2.28 -4.55
N VAL A 53 -4.63 2.49 -3.24
CA VAL A 53 -4.37 3.78 -2.57
C VAL A 53 -3.31 3.63 -1.48
N GLY A 54 -3.27 2.50 -0.78
CA GLY A 54 -2.44 2.30 0.41
C GLY A 54 -3.17 2.67 1.71
N PHE A 55 -2.42 2.81 2.81
CA PHE A 55 -2.95 3.14 4.14
C PHE A 55 -2.13 4.28 4.80
N ALA A 56 -2.75 5.44 5.00
CA ALA A 56 -2.07 6.62 5.57
C ALA A 56 -0.88 7.13 4.72
N GLU A 57 -0.27 8.24 5.15
CA GLU A 57 0.76 8.94 4.37
C GLU A 57 2.04 8.12 4.12
N HIS A 58 2.29 7.09 4.93
CA HIS A 58 3.53 6.30 4.90
C HIS A 58 3.36 4.85 4.42
N LEU A 59 2.14 4.40 4.08
CA LEU A 59 1.94 3.09 3.43
C LEU A 59 1.43 3.32 2.01
N PRO A 60 2.34 3.38 1.01
CA PRO A 60 1.95 3.58 -0.39
C PRO A 60 1.10 2.42 -0.89
N ALA A 61 0.45 2.62 -2.04
CA ALA A 61 -0.31 1.58 -2.69
C ALA A 61 0.59 0.37 -3.01
N VAL A 62 0.12 -0.84 -2.68
CA VAL A 62 0.89 -2.08 -2.96
C VAL A 62 1.15 -2.26 -4.46
N SER A 63 0.28 -1.70 -5.32
CA SER A 63 0.51 -1.66 -6.76
C SER A 63 1.74 -0.85 -7.17
N GLU A 64 2.00 0.28 -6.51
CA GLU A 64 3.21 1.09 -6.73
C GLU A 64 4.46 0.34 -6.27
N LEU A 65 4.38 -0.31 -5.11
CA LEU A 65 5.48 -1.12 -4.58
C LEU A 65 5.83 -2.25 -5.56
N GLU A 66 4.82 -2.95 -6.05
CA GLU A 66 4.99 -4.03 -7.02
C GLU A 66 5.50 -3.54 -8.36
N ASN A 67 5.15 -2.33 -8.77
CA ASN A 67 5.68 -1.76 -9.99
C ASN A 67 7.16 -1.42 -9.86
N LYS A 68 7.54 -0.75 -8.76
CA LYS A 68 8.87 -0.18 -8.56
C LYS A 68 9.91 -1.20 -8.09
N TRP A 69 9.57 -2.09 -7.16
CA TRP A 69 10.53 -3.02 -6.54
C TRP A 69 10.25 -4.50 -6.79
N LYS A 70 9.13 -4.87 -7.42
CA LYS A 70 8.78 -6.28 -7.73
C LYS A 70 8.85 -7.15 -6.47
N ALA A 71 9.62 -8.24 -6.49
CA ALA A 71 9.77 -9.11 -5.32
C ALA A 71 10.64 -8.51 -4.20
N ALA A 72 11.45 -7.48 -4.48
CA ALA A 72 12.44 -6.97 -3.53
C ALA A 72 11.82 -6.31 -2.29
N TRP A 73 10.63 -5.70 -2.40
CA TRP A 73 9.92 -5.15 -1.24
C TRP A 73 9.28 -6.22 -0.33
N ARG A 74 9.35 -7.51 -0.72
CA ARG A 74 8.84 -8.66 0.05
C ARG A 74 9.95 -9.65 0.38
N PRO A 75 10.91 -9.29 1.25
CA PRO A 75 12.08 -10.13 1.51
C PRO A 75 11.72 -11.42 2.26
N THR A 76 10.69 -11.40 3.11
CA THR A 76 10.35 -12.54 3.96
C THR A 76 9.35 -13.50 3.31
N THR A 77 9.42 -14.79 3.67
CA THR A 77 8.45 -15.79 3.22
C THR A 77 7.03 -15.44 3.66
N THR A 78 6.85 -14.93 4.88
CA THR A 78 5.55 -14.50 5.41
C THR A 78 4.94 -13.38 4.56
N MET A 79 5.72 -12.37 4.18
CA MET A 79 5.26 -11.28 3.30
C MET A 79 4.89 -11.79 1.92
N ARG A 80 5.70 -12.68 1.34
CA ARG A 80 5.41 -13.30 0.02
C ARG A 80 4.11 -14.11 0.04
N GLN A 81 3.84 -14.85 1.12
CA GLN A 81 2.60 -15.59 1.29
C GLN A 81 1.39 -14.66 1.48
N CYS A 82 1.50 -13.63 2.32
CA CYS A 82 0.44 -12.64 2.51
C CYS A 82 0.11 -11.91 1.20
N PHE A 83 1.14 -11.46 0.49
CA PHE A 83 0.98 -10.84 -0.83
C PHE A 83 0.29 -11.77 -1.82
N SER A 84 0.73 -13.03 -1.94
CA SER A 84 0.12 -14.00 -2.85
C SER A 84 -1.37 -14.21 -2.59
N ARG A 85 -1.76 -14.28 -1.30
CA ARG A 85 -3.17 -14.39 -0.88
C ARG A 85 -3.98 -13.16 -1.26
N ARG A 86 -3.46 -11.95 -0.99
CA ARG A 86 -4.12 -10.68 -1.35
C ARG A 86 -4.21 -10.49 -2.85
N LEU A 87 -3.19 -10.90 -3.60
CA LEU A 87 -3.17 -10.80 -5.05
C LEU A 87 -4.28 -11.61 -5.71
N LEU A 88 -4.69 -12.76 -5.14
CA LEU A 88 -5.83 -13.51 -5.65
C LEU A 88 -7.13 -12.69 -5.54
N ILE A 89 -7.34 -12.00 -4.42
CA ILE A 89 -8.49 -11.12 -4.23
C ILE A 89 -8.43 -9.93 -5.19
N VAL A 90 -7.27 -9.29 -5.33
CA VAL A 90 -7.06 -8.18 -6.29
C VAL A 90 -7.37 -8.61 -7.72
N LYS A 91 -6.89 -9.79 -8.14
CA LYS A 91 -7.18 -10.34 -9.47
C LYS A 91 -8.67 -10.59 -9.66
N ALA A 92 -9.35 -11.09 -8.63
CA ALA A 92 -10.79 -11.30 -8.65
C ALA A 92 -11.57 -9.99 -8.82
N VAL A 93 -11.21 -8.94 -8.07
CA VAL A 93 -11.79 -7.60 -8.20
C VAL A 93 -11.60 -7.07 -9.62
N LYS A 94 -10.39 -7.13 -10.17
CA LYS A 94 -10.10 -6.70 -11.55
C LYS A 94 -10.91 -7.47 -12.59
N ALA A 95 -11.03 -8.79 -12.43
CA ALA A 95 -11.80 -9.63 -13.35
C ALA A 95 -13.30 -9.29 -13.34
N ILE A 96 -13.86 -9.00 -12.17
CA ILE A 96 -15.25 -8.55 -12.04
C ILE A 96 -15.43 -7.15 -12.64
N ALA A 97 -14.50 -6.24 -12.36
CA ALA A 97 -14.54 -4.87 -12.85
C ALA A 97 -14.48 -4.80 -14.39
N GLU A 98 -13.67 -5.65 -15.03
CA GLU A 98 -13.58 -5.69 -16.50
C GLU A 98 -14.93 -5.99 -17.17
N GLN A 99 -15.80 -6.78 -16.53
CA GLN A 99 -17.15 -7.05 -17.05
C GLN A 99 -18.07 -5.82 -17.00
N LYS A 100 -17.68 -4.81 -16.23
CA LYS A 100 -18.41 -3.56 -15.99
C LYS A 100 -17.52 -2.36 -16.27
N ARG A 101 -16.52 -2.48 -17.15
CA ARG A 101 -15.51 -1.44 -17.44
C ARG A 101 -16.08 -0.10 -17.90
N GLU A 102 -17.32 -0.11 -18.38
CA GLU A 102 -18.06 1.07 -18.80
C GLU A 102 -18.59 1.91 -17.62
N LEU A 103 -18.61 1.35 -16.41
CA LEU A 103 -19.02 2.05 -15.19
C LEU A 103 -17.81 2.72 -14.53
N GLU A 104 -17.95 4.01 -14.24
CA GLU A 104 -17.00 4.72 -13.39
C GLU A 104 -16.93 4.05 -12.00
N GLY A 105 -15.72 3.84 -11.48
CA GLY A 105 -15.51 3.17 -10.20
C GLY A 105 -15.85 1.67 -10.22
N SER A 106 -15.84 1.02 -11.39
CA SER A 106 -16.13 -0.41 -11.56
C SER A 106 -15.32 -1.31 -10.60
N GLU A 107 -14.08 -0.95 -10.26
CA GLU A 107 -13.26 -1.73 -9.32
C GLU A 107 -13.70 -1.58 -7.86
N ILE A 108 -14.15 -0.40 -7.47
CA ILE A 108 -14.71 -0.16 -6.13
C ILE A 108 -16.00 -0.97 -5.99
N HIS A 109 -16.86 -0.91 -7.00
CA HIS A 109 -18.09 -1.67 -7.04
C HIS A 109 -17.82 -3.19 -7.04
N ALA A 110 -16.85 -3.65 -7.82
CA ALA A 110 -16.42 -5.05 -7.83
C ALA A 110 -15.92 -5.53 -6.45
N ALA A 111 -15.14 -4.70 -5.75
CA ALA A 111 -14.69 -5.01 -4.39
C ALA A 111 -15.86 -5.10 -3.39
N GLN A 112 -16.85 -4.21 -3.51
CA GLN A 112 -18.09 -4.26 -2.72
C GLN A 112 -18.88 -5.54 -2.98
N LEU A 113 -19.18 -5.86 -4.25
CA LEU A 113 -19.91 -7.08 -4.62
C LEU A 113 -19.21 -8.36 -4.13
N LEU A 114 -17.89 -8.41 -4.23
CA LEU A 114 -17.12 -9.56 -3.75
C LEU A 114 -17.13 -9.65 -2.20
N ASN A 115 -17.12 -8.52 -1.50
CA ASN A 115 -17.27 -8.51 -0.03
C ASN A 115 -18.69 -8.89 0.43
N GLU A 116 -19.72 -8.45 -0.28
CA GLU A 116 -21.11 -8.84 -0.05
C GLU A 116 -21.28 -10.34 -0.28
N TYR A 117 -20.68 -10.88 -1.35
CA TYR A 117 -20.66 -12.32 -1.59
C TYR A 117 -20.05 -13.09 -0.43
N ARG A 118 -18.86 -12.68 0.00
CA ARG A 118 -18.18 -13.27 1.14
C ARG A 118 -19.06 -13.22 2.40
N SER A 119 -19.70 -12.07 2.66
CA SER A 119 -20.49 -11.84 3.86
C SER A 119 -21.80 -12.63 3.87
N SER A 120 -22.53 -12.72 2.75
CA SER A 120 -23.79 -13.48 2.66
C SER A 120 -23.59 -14.99 2.76
N LYS A 121 -22.38 -15.47 2.46
CA LYS A 121 -21.95 -16.86 2.62
C LYS A 121 -21.24 -17.10 3.96
N SER A 122 -21.11 -16.08 4.81
CA SER A 122 -20.38 -16.13 6.09
C SER A 122 -18.94 -16.64 5.97
N LEU A 123 -18.26 -16.30 4.86
CA LEU A 123 -16.89 -16.73 4.59
C LEU A 123 -15.88 -15.80 5.26
N SER A 124 -14.83 -16.37 5.84
CA SER A 124 -13.60 -15.64 6.14
C SER A 124 -12.87 -15.26 4.84
N LEU A 125 -11.93 -14.30 4.92
CA LEU A 125 -11.07 -13.98 3.76
C LEU A 125 -10.29 -15.21 3.27
N ASN A 126 -9.84 -16.08 4.17
CA ASN A 126 -9.13 -17.30 3.78
C ASN A 126 -10.05 -18.27 3.03
N GLN A 127 -11.30 -18.44 3.46
CA GLN A 127 -12.26 -19.28 2.73
C GLN A 127 -12.59 -18.69 1.36
N LEU A 128 -12.77 -17.36 1.27
CA LEU A 128 -12.92 -16.70 -0.03
C LEU A 128 -11.72 -16.97 -0.95
N ILE A 129 -10.49 -16.90 -0.44
CA ILE A 129 -9.28 -17.21 -1.21
C ILE A 129 -9.29 -18.65 -1.72
N LEU A 130 -9.79 -19.61 -0.93
CA LEU A 130 -9.92 -21.00 -1.39
C LEU A 130 -10.95 -21.12 -2.52
N ASP A 131 -12.11 -20.46 -2.40
CA ASP A 131 -13.13 -20.45 -3.46
C ASP A 131 -12.61 -19.81 -4.76
N LEU A 132 -11.84 -18.73 -4.65
CA LEU A 132 -11.23 -18.04 -5.80
C LEU A 132 -10.15 -18.87 -6.52
N LYS A 133 -9.61 -19.91 -5.90
CA LYS A 133 -8.66 -20.83 -6.56
C LYS A 133 -9.37 -21.85 -7.44
N THR A 134 -10.64 -22.15 -7.17
CA THR A 134 -11.40 -23.21 -7.84
C THR A 134 -12.48 -22.67 -8.76
N THR A 135 -12.85 -21.39 -8.62
CA THR A 135 -14.01 -20.80 -9.27
C THR A 135 -13.70 -19.48 -9.95
N ASN A 136 -14.35 -19.21 -11.10
CA ASN A 136 -14.27 -17.91 -11.77
C ASN A 136 -14.93 -16.82 -10.89
N PRO A 137 -14.21 -15.72 -10.56
CA PRO A 137 -14.73 -14.62 -9.73
C PRO A 137 -16.07 -14.05 -10.19
N ALA A 138 -16.28 -13.92 -11.50
CA ALA A 138 -17.50 -13.34 -12.05
C ALA A 138 -18.72 -14.25 -11.86
N SER A 139 -18.53 -15.56 -11.86
CA SER A 139 -19.62 -16.52 -11.62
C SER A 139 -20.08 -16.49 -10.16
N LEU A 140 -19.19 -16.16 -9.21
CA LEU A 140 -19.53 -16.07 -7.78
C LEU A 140 -20.54 -14.95 -7.51
N ILE A 141 -20.35 -13.78 -8.12
CA ILE A 141 -21.25 -12.64 -7.93
C ILE A 141 -22.59 -12.81 -8.65
N ALA A 142 -22.61 -13.43 -9.83
CA ALA A 142 -23.82 -13.64 -10.61
C ALA A 142 -24.87 -14.49 -9.88
N LEU A 143 -24.42 -15.41 -9.00
CA LEU A 143 -25.29 -16.27 -8.19
C LEU A 143 -25.92 -15.57 -6.98
N ASN A 144 -25.37 -14.43 -6.56
CA ASN A 144 -25.88 -13.69 -5.39
C ASN A 144 -26.83 -12.55 -5.76
N VAL A 145 -26.67 -11.94 -6.94
CA VAL A 145 -27.57 -10.87 -7.43
C VAL A 145 -29.01 -11.36 -7.59
N THR A 146 -29.22 -12.67 -7.78
CA THR A 146 -30.56 -13.26 -7.95
C THR A 146 -31.32 -13.51 -6.65
N LYS A 147 -30.70 -13.32 -5.47
CA LYS A 147 -31.35 -13.56 -4.16
C LYS A 147 -31.86 -12.30 -3.45
N THR A 148 -31.56 -11.11 -3.94
CA THR A 148 -31.89 -9.83 -3.28
C THR A 148 -33.19 -9.17 -3.77
N PHE A 149 -33.95 -9.82 -4.66
CA PHE A 149 -35.31 -9.39 -5.02
C PHE A 149 -36.34 -10.37 -4.45
N LYS A 150 -36.74 -10.17 -3.21
CA LYS A 150 -38.00 -10.69 -2.66
C LYS A 150 -38.48 -9.83 -1.50
#